data_AF-A0A969BKQ9-F1
#
_entry.id   AF-A0A969BKQ9-F1
#
_cell.length_a   1.000
_cell.length_b   1.000
_cell.length_c   1.000
_cell.angle_alpha   90.00
_cell.angle_beta   90.00
_cell.angle_gamma   90.00
#
_symmetry.space_group_name_H-M   'P 1'
#
loop_
_entity.id
_entity.type
_entity.pdbx_description
1 polymer ?
#
loop_
_entity_poly.entity_id
_entity_poly.type
_entity_poly.pdbx_seq_one_letter_code
_entity_poly.pdbx_strand_id
1 'polypeptide(L)'
;MKTSLLSRADTTLLKGKWTIQLSEKEKKTTLFELLKKRYTAGDFVNYVKRNARTSAGTASQYVETLYGNFVDYSITGLLEQKNSLSKSQLSHAAQRVL
;
A
#
# COMPACT_ATOMS: atom_id res chain seq x y z
N MET A 1 8.76 9.81 9.85
CA MET A 1 8.15 8.46 9.97
C MET A 1 8.22 7.68 8.66
N LYS A 2 7.74 8.22 7.52
CA LYS A 2 8.05 7.65 6.18
C LYS A 2 9.57 7.49 5.97
N THR A 3 10.33 8.56 6.23
CA THR A 3 11.79 8.61 6.01
C THR A 3 12.57 7.53 6.77
N SER A 4 12.18 7.20 8.01
CA SER A 4 12.86 6.18 8.83
C SER A 4 12.59 4.74 8.38
N LEU A 5 11.48 4.51 7.67
CA LEU A 5 11.17 3.21 7.08
C LEU A 5 11.92 3.02 5.76
N LEU A 6 11.89 4.05 4.90
CA LEU A 6 12.54 4.01 3.59
C LEU A 6 14.06 4.01 3.69
N SER A 7 14.63 4.63 4.72
CA SER A 7 16.07 4.57 4.99
C SER A 7 16.60 3.16 5.31
N ARG A 8 15.71 2.18 5.58
CA ARG A 8 16.08 0.76 5.79
C ARG A 8 16.19 -0.03 4.48
N ALA A 9 15.99 0.62 3.34
CA ALA A 9 16.17 -0.02 2.05
C ALA A 9 17.64 -0.39 1.82
N ASP A 10 17.89 -1.63 1.42
CA ASP A 10 19.22 -2.16 1.13
C ASP A 10 19.23 -2.89 -0.22
N THR A 11 20.39 -3.41 -0.61
CA THR A 11 20.56 -4.10 -1.90
C THR A 11 19.74 -5.39 -2.03
N THR A 12 19.18 -5.94 -0.95
CA THR A 12 18.28 -7.11 -1.03
C THR A 12 16.93 -6.73 -1.64
N LEU A 13 16.53 -5.45 -1.56
CA LEU A 13 15.35 -4.90 -2.25
C LEU A 13 15.48 -4.99 -3.76
N LEU A 14 16.66 -4.67 -4.28
CA LEU A 14 16.97 -4.78 -5.71
C LEU A 14 16.96 -6.22 -6.22
N LYS A 15 16.99 -7.20 -5.30
CA LYS A 15 16.88 -8.63 -5.60
C LYS A 15 15.47 -9.18 -5.35
N GLY A 16 14.50 -8.33 -4.98
CA GLY A 16 13.15 -8.75 -4.58
C GLY A 16 13.08 -9.56 -3.29
N LYS A 17 14.13 -9.54 -2.46
CA LYS A 17 14.26 -10.37 -1.23
C LYS A 17 14.18 -9.55 0.06
N TRP A 18 13.85 -8.26 -0.03
CA TRP A 18 13.87 -7.37 1.12
C TRP A 18 12.90 -7.81 2.20
N THR A 19 13.46 -8.08 3.37
CA THR A 19 12.74 -8.49 4.56
C THR A 19 13.20 -7.61 5.70
N ILE A 20 12.30 -6.78 6.20
CA ILE A 20 12.54 -6.00 7.41
C ILE A 20 11.66 -6.50 8.54
N GLN A 21 12.25 -6.55 9.73
CA GLN A 21 11.48 -6.77 10.95
C GLN A 21 11.08 -5.41 11.52
N LEU A 22 9.78 -5.26 11.72
CA LEU A 22 9.18 -4.12 12.41
C LEU A 22 8.62 -4.62 13.73
N SER A 23 8.83 -3.86 14.81
CA SER A 23 8.09 -4.05 16.05
C SER A 23 6.60 -3.82 15.84
N GLU A 24 5.75 -4.33 16.75
CA GLU A 24 4.30 -4.11 16.66
C GLU A 24 3.90 -2.63 16.65
N LYS A 25 4.67 -1.78 17.35
CA LYS A 25 4.48 -0.33 17.34
C LYS A 25 4.81 0.27 15.98
N GLU A 26 5.92 -0.15 15.38
CA GLU A 26 6.32 0.31 14.05
C GLU A 26 5.33 -0.15 12.99
N LYS A 27 4.83 -1.40 13.04
CA LYS A 27 3.84 -1.90 12.07
C LYS A 27 2.59 -1.02 12.01
N LYS A 28 2.11 -0.53 13.16
CA LYS A 28 0.90 0.29 13.30
C LYS A 28 1.12 1.77 12.96
N THR A 29 2.36 2.17 12.68
CA THR A 29 2.69 3.54 12.28
C THR A 29 1.95 3.88 10.98
N THR A 30 1.15 4.94 11.01
CA THR A 30 0.45 5.45 9.82
C THR A 30 1.46 6.14 8.90
N LEU A 31 1.45 5.76 7.62
CA LEU A 31 2.23 6.38 6.56
C LEU A 31 1.41 7.45 5.82
N PHE A 32 0.15 7.14 5.55
CA PHE A 32 -0.83 8.06 4.97
C PHE A 32 -2.26 7.61 5.28
N GLU A 33 -3.23 8.47 5.00
CA GLU A 33 -4.65 8.22 5.19
C GLU A 33 -5.43 8.61 3.91
N LEU A 34 -6.38 7.77 3.49
CA LEU A 34 -7.29 8.05 2.37
C LEU A 34 -8.73 7.81 2.83
N LEU A 35 -9.61 8.81 2.70
CA LEU A 35 -11.02 8.74 3.14
C LEU A 35 -11.22 8.06 4.52
N LYS A 36 -10.47 8.50 5.54
CA LYS A 36 -10.51 7.95 6.90
C LYS A 36 -9.96 6.53 7.07
N LYS A 37 -9.42 5.91 6.02
CA LYS A 37 -8.70 4.64 6.08
C LYS A 37 -7.20 4.89 6.21
N ARG A 38 -6.62 4.39 7.29
CA ARG A 38 -5.17 4.50 7.56
C ARG A 38 -4.42 3.39 6.84
N TYR A 39 -3.30 3.76 6.22
CA TYR A 39 -2.35 2.86 5.58
C TYR A 39 -1.05 2.90 6.36
N THR A 40 -0.61 1.74 6.81
CA THR A 40 0.44 1.61 7.83
C THR A 40 1.77 1.14 7.27
N ALA A 41 2.83 1.23 8.07
CA ALA A 41 4.13 0.66 7.72
C ALA A 41 4.05 -0.86 7.51
N GLY A 42 3.21 -1.57 8.28
CA GLY A 42 2.95 -2.99 8.07
C GLY A 42 2.35 -3.28 6.69
N ASP A 43 1.39 -2.46 6.27
CA ASP A 43 0.76 -2.59 4.94
C ASP A 43 1.77 -2.37 3.82
N PHE A 44 2.62 -1.36 3.96
CA PHE A 44 3.68 -1.10 2.98
C PHE A 44 4.69 -2.24 2.91
N VAL A 45 5.17 -2.77 4.04
CA VAL A 45 6.10 -3.92 4.02
C VAL A 45 5.46 -5.13 3.36
N ASN A 46 4.19 -5.39 3.63
CA ASN A 46 3.45 -6.47 2.97
C ASN A 46 3.29 -6.21 1.46
N TYR A 47 3.04 -4.97 1.06
CA TYR A 47 3.01 -4.57 -0.34
C TYR A 47 4.36 -4.83 -1.02
N VAL A 48 5.47 -4.40 -0.40
CA VAL A 48 6.81 -4.58 -0.95
C VAL A 48 7.16 -6.07 -1.07
N LYS A 49 6.85 -6.89 -0.06
CA LYS A 49 7.05 -8.36 -0.15
C LYS A 49 6.35 -9.00 -1.34
N ARG A 50 5.18 -8.49 -1.74
CA ARG A 50 4.42 -9.01 -2.88
C ARG A 50 4.88 -8.46 -4.23
N ASN A 51 5.33 -7.21 -4.26
CA ASN A 51 5.52 -6.45 -5.49
C ASN A 51 6.98 -6.14 -5.84
N ALA A 52 7.92 -6.21 -4.89
CA ALA A 52 9.33 -6.05 -5.19
C ALA A 52 9.77 -7.17 -6.15
N ARG A 53 10.49 -6.78 -7.18
CA ARG A 53 11.12 -7.65 -8.17
C ARG A 53 12.57 -7.23 -8.31
N THR A 54 13.33 -7.98 -9.09
CA THR A 54 14.68 -7.56 -9.46
C THR A 54 14.60 -6.20 -10.15
N SER A 55 15.43 -5.26 -9.70
CA SER A 55 15.45 -3.89 -10.22
C SER A 55 16.88 -3.37 -10.33
N ALA A 56 17.12 -2.50 -11.30
CA ALA A 56 18.39 -1.80 -11.48
C ALA A 56 18.42 -0.49 -10.67
N GLY A 57 19.61 0.09 -10.51
CA GLY A 57 19.80 1.36 -9.79
C GLY A 57 20.04 1.18 -8.31
N THR A 58 19.57 2.14 -7.49
CA THR A 58 19.81 2.15 -6.04
C THR A 58 18.61 1.68 -5.24
N ALA A 59 18.86 1.07 -4.08
CA ALA A 59 17.80 0.63 -3.17
C ALA A 59 16.91 1.80 -2.71
N SER A 60 17.49 2.98 -2.50
CA SER A 60 16.76 4.18 -2.07
C SER A 60 15.80 4.67 -3.15
N GLN A 61 16.22 4.73 -4.41
CA GLN A 61 15.32 5.10 -5.51
C GLN A 61 14.21 4.06 -5.71
N TYR A 62 14.56 2.78 -5.60
CA TYR A 62 13.59 1.72 -5.82
C TYR A 62 12.53 1.66 -4.71
N VAL A 63 12.92 1.89 -3.44
CA VAL A 63 11.94 1.90 -2.34
C VAL A 63 10.99 3.10 -2.43
N GLU A 64 11.46 4.27 -2.89
CA GLU A 64 10.58 5.43 -3.15
C GLU A 64 9.61 5.14 -4.29
N THR A 65 10.07 4.47 -5.35
CA THR A 65 9.20 4.02 -6.46
C THR A 65 8.12 3.06 -5.94
N LEU A 66 8.51 2.06 -5.14
CA LEU A 66 7.56 1.12 -4.54
C LEU A 66 6.57 1.83 -3.59
N TYR A 67 7.01 2.87 -2.89
CA TYR A 67 6.13 3.69 -2.05
C TYR A 67 5.10 4.45 -2.89
N GLY A 68 5.52 5.08 -3.99
CA GLY A 68 4.59 5.73 -4.94
C GLY A 68 3.54 4.75 -5.46
N ASN A 69 4.00 3.59 -5.96
CA ASN A 69 3.12 2.54 -6.47
C ASN A 69 2.17 1.99 -5.38
N PHE A 70 2.60 1.95 -4.12
CA PHE A 70 1.75 1.56 -2.99
C PHE A 70 0.63 2.57 -2.73
N VAL A 71 0.92 3.87 -2.81
CA VAL A 71 -0.09 4.93 -2.69
C VAL A 71 -1.10 4.81 -3.82
N ASP A 72 -0.66 4.67 -5.06
CA ASP A 72 -1.54 4.54 -6.23
C ASP A 72 -2.43 3.30 -6.14
N TYR A 73 -1.83 2.15 -5.80
CA TYR A 73 -2.57 0.92 -5.54
C TYR A 73 -3.64 1.09 -4.46
N SER A 74 -3.31 1.83 -3.41
CA SER A 74 -4.21 2.11 -2.28
C SER A 74 -5.38 3.01 -2.68
N ILE A 75 -5.15 4.00 -3.55
CA ILE A 75 -6.17 4.87 -4.12
C ILE A 75 -7.11 4.06 -5.02
N THR A 76 -6.56 3.29 -5.98
CA THR A 76 -7.37 2.50 -6.91
C THR A 76 -8.26 1.50 -6.18
N GLY A 77 -7.72 0.75 -5.22
CA GLY A 77 -8.52 -0.21 -4.46
C GLY A 77 -9.65 0.44 -3.65
N LEU A 78 -9.45 1.68 -3.20
CA LEU A 78 -10.48 2.43 -2.48
C LEU A 78 -11.56 2.98 -3.43
N LEU A 79 -11.17 3.42 -4.63
CA LEU A 79 -12.13 3.83 -5.66
C LEU A 79 -12.99 2.67 -6.14
N GLU A 80 -12.40 1.49 -6.35
CA GLU A 80 -13.11 0.26 -6.72
C GLU A 80 -14.11 -0.15 -5.65
N GLN A 81 -13.71 -0.10 -4.38
CA GLN A 81 -14.61 -0.38 -3.25
C GLN A 81 -15.80 0.61 -3.21
N LYS A 82 -15.55 1.90 -3.42
CA LYS A 82 -16.62 2.90 -3.45
C LYS A 82 -17.58 2.65 -4.63
N ASN A 83 -17.04 2.30 -5.79
CA ASN A 83 -17.83 2.02 -6.99
C ASN A 83 -18.70 0.77 -6.81
N SER A 84 -18.17 -0.31 -6.24
CA SER A 84 -18.94 -1.55 -6.01
C SER A 84 -20.07 -1.36 -4.99
N LEU A 85 -19.84 -0.56 -3.94
CA LEU A 85 -20.88 -0.19 -2.97
C LEU A 85 -22.00 0.60 -3.64
N SER A 86 -21.67 1.60 -4.45
CA SER A 86 -22.66 2.40 -5.18
C SER A 86 -23.52 1.54 -6.12
N LYS A 87 -22.90 0.62 -6.87
CA LYS A 87 -23.63 -0.32 -7.75
C LYS A 87 -24.59 -1.23 -6.98
N SER A 88 -24.15 -1.76 -5.84
CA SER A 88 -24.99 -2.61 -4.97
C SER A 88 -26.22 -1.85 -4.44
N GLN A 89 -26.03 -0.60 -4.02
CA GLN A 89 -27.13 0.25 -3.51
C GLN A 89 -28.16 0.58 -4.58
N LEU A 90 -27.72 0.87 -5.81
CA LEU A 90 -28.61 1.13 -6.95
C LEU A 90 -29.44 -0.11 -7.31
N SER A 91 -28.83 -1.30 -7.33
CA SER A 91 -29.53 -2.57 -7.59
C SER A 91 -30.62 -2.84 -6.54
N HIS A 92 -30.30 -2.62 -5.26
CA HIS A 92 -31.26 -2.82 -4.16
C HIS A 92 -32.40 -1.79 -4.18
N ALA A 93 -32.12 -0.54 -4.55
CA ALA A 93 -33.15 0.48 -4.70
C ALA A 93 -34.12 0.16 -5.86
N ALA A 94 -33.61 -0.32 -6.99
CA ALA A 94 -34.44 -0.70 -8.14
C ALA A 94 -35.39 -1.87 -7.84
N GLN A 95 -34.97 -2.84 -7.02
CA GLN A 95 -35.80 -3.99 -6.62
C GLN A 95 -36.93 -3.66 -5.64
N ARG A 96 -36.89 -2.50 -4.99
CA ARG A 96 -37.93 -2.05 -4.04
C ARG A 96 -39.05 -1.23 -4.69
N VAL A 97 -38.90 -0.87 -5.96
CA VAL A 97 -39.83 0.00 -6.70
C VAL A 97 -40.71 -0.82 -7.67
N LEU A 98 -40.49 -2.13 -7.76
CA LEU A 98 -41.33 -3.11 -8.46
C LEU A 98 -42.09 -3.95 -7.44
#